data_AF-A0A5B0BSC7-F1
#
_entry.id   AF-A0A5B0BSC7-F1
#
_cell.length_a   1.000
_cell.length_b   1.000
_cell.length_c   1.000
_cell.angle_alpha   90.00
_cell.angle_beta   90.00
_cell.angle_gamma   90.00
#
_symmetry.space_group_name_H-M   'P 1'
#
loop_
_entity.id
_entity.type
_entity.pdbx_description
1 polymer ?
#
loop_
_entity_poly.entity_id
_entity_poly.type
_entity_poly.pdbx_seq_one_letter_code
_entity_poly.pdbx_strand_id
1 'polypeptide(L)'
;MKQKSIYSKVAQDMFFIKLKWSLWFLSFILLAYIVLIVISVNLGNTFGDFSAFSYGSSRIYMLVIGTLSAYYFLPFYIHQGLTRKDYFIGTALSSFGISIAIAVFASILTGIEYVTLKLFSLSHVLNSSMENSLIENANKNISIDLTGMMFGGSKFIDVGSNLAVTLLTYSISIFIFYLIGWLIGVGYYRFGWIVGFGFILISLLFIACTEFLLGSELGEPLTTLLPFAPTTIPVFATIVGMFVLIVFILWIIRLITRSITIKMF
;
A
#
# COMPACT_ATOMS: atom_id res chain seq x y z
N MET A 1 -9.85 36.26 17.10
CA MET A 1 -10.94 35.25 17.11
C MET A 1 -10.32 33.89 16.76
N LYS A 2 -10.40 32.88 17.65
CA LYS A 2 -9.92 31.52 17.35
C LYS A 2 -10.90 30.87 16.37
N GLN A 3 -10.52 30.80 15.10
CA GLN A 3 -11.28 30.12 14.06
C GLN A 3 -11.44 28.66 14.47
N LYS A 4 -12.68 28.18 14.58
CA LYS A 4 -12.98 26.78 14.91
C LYS A 4 -12.34 25.91 13.82
N SER A 5 -11.38 25.06 14.18
CA SER A 5 -10.64 24.25 13.24
C SER A 5 -11.57 23.25 12.54
N ILE A 6 -11.69 23.33 11.21
CA ILE A 6 -12.64 22.56 10.39
C ILE A 6 -11.99 21.24 9.91
N TYR A 7 -11.00 20.71 10.64
CA TYR A 7 -10.22 19.53 10.24
C TYR A 7 -11.09 18.28 10.00
N SER A 8 -12.14 18.09 10.80
CA SER A 8 -13.01 16.90 10.70
C SER A 8 -13.79 16.88 9.39
N LYS A 9 -14.29 18.05 8.96
CA LYS A 9 -15.04 18.16 7.70
C LYS A 9 -14.13 17.96 6.49
N VAL A 10 -12.93 18.56 6.51
CA VAL A 10 -11.91 18.33 5.47
C VAL A 10 -11.54 16.86 5.37
N ALA A 11 -11.37 16.18 6.51
CA ALA A 11 -11.08 14.75 6.53
C ALA A 11 -12.19 13.91 5.89
N GLN A 12 -13.46 14.20 6.23
CA GLN A 12 -14.61 13.51 5.66
C GLN A 12 -14.72 13.72 4.15
N ASP A 13 -14.62 14.97 3.70
CA ASP A 13 -14.71 15.31 2.28
C ASP A 13 -13.59 14.62 1.47
N MET A 14 -12.35 14.67 1.96
CA MET A 14 -11.22 13.97 1.35
C MET A 14 -11.40 12.45 1.35
N PHE A 15 -11.93 11.89 2.43
CA PHE A 15 -12.18 10.47 2.57
C PHE A 15 -13.18 9.99 1.50
N PHE A 16 -14.32 10.66 1.34
CA PHE A 16 -15.33 10.26 0.36
C PHE A 16 -14.84 10.39 -1.08
N ILE A 17 -14.09 11.45 -1.41
CA ILE A 17 -13.51 11.61 -2.76
C ILE A 17 -12.56 10.44 -3.06
N LYS A 18 -11.63 10.16 -2.15
CA LYS A 18 -10.67 9.07 -2.34
C LYS A 18 -11.36 7.70 -2.34
N LEU A 19 -12.37 7.49 -1.49
CA LEU A 19 -13.14 6.25 -1.44
C LEU A 19 -13.88 5.96 -2.75
N LYS A 20 -14.43 6.99 -3.42
CA LYS A 20 -15.02 6.82 -4.76
C LYS A 20 -13.99 6.32 -5.78
N TRP A 21 -12.77 6.86 -5.75
CA TRP A 21 -11.68 6.37 -6.60
C TRP A 21 -11.25 4.95 -6.20
N SER A 22 -11.27 4.63 -4.90
CA SER A 22 -10.91 3.30 -4.40
C SER A 22 -11.93 2.25 -4.83
N LEU A 23 -13.22 2.57 -4.86
CA LEU A 23 -14.26 1.67 -5.36
C LEU A 23 -14.05 1.30 -6.82
N TRP A 24 -13.71 2.28 -7.66
CA TRP A 24 -13.43 2.02 -9.08
C TRP A 24 -12.21 1.11 -9.21
N PHE A 25 -11.10 1.46 -8.54
CA PHE A 25 -9.89 0.66 -8.49
C PHE A 25 -10.11 -0.79 -8.02
N LEU A 26 -10.86 -0.98 -6.92
CA LEU A 26 -11.18 -2.30 -6.38
C LEU A 26 -11.99 -3.14 -7.36
N SER A 27 -12.90 -2.52 -8.11
CA SER A 27 -13.66 -3.21 -9.15
C SER A 27 -12.78 -3.71 -10.29
N PHE A 28 -11.78 -2.92 -10.71
CA PHE A 28 -10.82 -3.36 -11.75
C PHE A 28 -9.95 -4.51 -11.26
N ILE A 29 -9.45 -4.44 -10.04
CA ILE A 29 -8.65 -5.52 -9.45
C ILE A 29 -9.46 -6.81 -9.34
N LEU A 30 -10.71 -6.72 -8.87
CA LEU A 30 -11.60 -7.87 -8.76
C LEU A 30 -11.81 -8.52 -10.14
N LEU A 31 -12.06 -7.72 -11.17
CA LEU A 31 -12.24 -8.23 -12.53
C LEU A 31 -10.95 -8.88 -13.07
N ALA A 32 -9.79 -8.25 -12.86
CA ALA A 32 -8.49 -8.82 -13.24
C ALA A 32 -8.23 -10.15 -12.52
N TYR A 33 -8.59 -10.24 -11.24
CA TYR A 33 -8.46 -11.46 -10.45
C TYR A 33 -9.31 -12.61 -10.99
N ILE A 34 -10.58 -12.35 -11.34
CA ILE A 34 -11.47 -13.35 -11.94
C ILE A 34 -10.86 -13.90 -13.24
N VAL A 35 -10.33 -13.02 -14.10
CA VAL A 35 -9.68 -13.43 -15.35
C VAL A 35 -8.47 -14.33 -15.07
N LEU A 36 -7.66 -13.98 -14.07
CA LEU A 36 -6.50 -14.79 -13.68
C LEU A 36 -6.90 -16.17 -13.14
N ILE A 37 -7.97 -16.26 -12.33
CA ILE A 37 -8.50 -17.55 -11.88
C ILE A 37 -8.93 -18.41 -13.08
N VAL A 38 -9.68 -17.84 -14.03
CA VAL A 38 -10.15 -18.58 -15.21
C VAL A 38 -8.95 -19.13 -16.00
N ILE A 39 -7.90 -18.33 -16.18
CA ILE A 39 -6.67 -18.77 -16.85
C ILE A 39 -5.97 -19.86 -16.02
N SER A 40 -5.88 -19.70 -14.70
CA SER A 40 -5.21 -20.64 -13.80
C SER A 40 -5.88 -22.01 -13.80
N VAL A 41 -7.21 -22.05 -13.80
CA VAL A 41 -7.99 -23.31 -13.90
C VAL A 41 -7.72 -24.03 -15.22
N ASN A 42 -7.55 -23.29 -16.32
CA ASN A 42 -7.23 -23.88 -17.63
C ASN A 42 -5.79 -24.40 -17.73
N LEU A 43 -4.84 -23.78 -17.00
CA LEU A 43 -3.42 -24.17 -16.99
C LEU A 43 -3.10 -25.22 -15.92
N GLY A 44 -4.03 -25.55 -15.03
CA GLY A 44 -3.81 -26.48 -13.91
C GLY A 44 -2.91 -25.93 -12.80
N ASN A 45 -2.65 -24.62 -12.80
CA ASN A 45 -1.82 -23.96 -11.79
C ASN A 45 -2.66 -23.49 -10.60
N THR A 46 -2.04 -23.46 -9.43
CA THR A 46 -2.60 -22.82 -8.23
C THR A 46 -2.30 -21.33 -8.27
N PHE A 47 -3.32 -20.49 -8.09
CA PHE A 47 -3.18 -19.04 -7.95
C PHE A 47 -3.36 -18.66 -6.48
N GLY A 48 -2.61 -17.67 -5.99
CA GLY A 48 -2.72 -17.24 -4.60
C GLY A 48 -4.01 -16.47 -4.31
N ASP A 49 -4.36 -16.41 -3.03
CA ASP A 49 -5.58 -15.75 -2.52
C ASP A 49 -5.76 -14.31 -3.03
N PHE A 50 -7.02 -13.87 -3.12
CA PHE A 50 -7.35 -12.49 -3.48
C PHE A 50 -6.64 -11.46 -2.61
N SER A 51 -6.49 -11.73 -1.31
CA SER A 51 -5.82 -10.81 -0.37
C SER A 51 -4.38 -10.50 -0.78
N ALA A 52 -3.62 -11.51 -1.24
CA ALA A 52 -2.24 -11.35 -1.67
C ALA A 52 -2.14 -10.54 -2.97
N PHE A 53 -3.00 -10.85 -3.95
CA PHE A 53 -3.08 -10.12 -5.21
C PHE A 53 -3.49 -8.65 -5.02
N SER A 54 -4.51 -8.43 -4.18
CA SER A 54 -5.00 -7.10 -3.81
C SER A 54 -3.94 -6.30 -3.06
N TYR A 55 -3.15 -6.94 -2.20
CA TYR A 55 -2.14 -6.28 -1.37
C TYR A 55 -1.04 -5.59 -2.20
N GLY A 56 -0.40 -6.29 -3.14
CA GLY A 56 0.65 -5.65 -3.95
C GLY A 56 0.08 -4.58 -4.88
N SER A 57 -1.09 -4.79 -5.46
CA SER A 57 -1.75 -3.78 -6.29
C SER A 57 -2.13 -2.53 -5.47
N SER A 58 -2.60 -2.71 -4.22
CA SER A 58 -3.00 -1.62 -3.33
C SER A 58 -1.83 -0.77 -2.85
N ARG A 59 -0.62 -1.33 -2.72
CA ARG A 59 0.60 -0.57 -2.39
C ARG A 59 0.89 0.51 -3.44
N ILE A 60 0.82 0.14 -4.73
CA ILE A 60 1.05 1.07 -5.85
C ILE A 60 -0.04 2.13 -5.89
N TYR A 61 -1.31 1.72 -5.77
CA TYR A 61 -2.43 2.66 -5.75
C TYR A 61 -2.35 3.69 -4.62
N MET A 62 -2.01 3.25 -3.42
CA MET A 62 -1.84 4.14 -2.26
C MET A 62 -0.70 5.13 -2.47
N LEU A 63 0.41 4.69 -3.06
CA LEU A 63 1.51 5.57 -3.42
C LEU A 63 1.04 6.67 -4.40
N VAL A 64 0.28 6.30 -5.44
CA VAL A 64 -0.26 7.25 -6.43
C VAL A 64 -1.24 8.26 -5.80
N ILE A 65 -2.16 7.84 -4.94
CA ILE A 65 -3.06 8.81 -4.29
C ILE A 65 -2.32 9.67 -3.27
N GLY A 66 -1.29 9.13 -2.62
CA GLY A 66 -0.38 9.88 -1.78
C GLY A 66 0.24 11.06 -2.52
N THR A 67 0.82 10.82 -3.70
CA THR A 67 1.46 11.87 -4.51
C THR A 67 0.44 12.91 -4.98
N LEU A 68 -0.73 12.47 -5.47
CA LEU A 68 -1.83 13.34 -5.89
C LEU A 68 -2.31 14.25 -4.75
N SER A 69 -2.25 13.77 -3.51
CA SER A 69 -2.72 14.52 -2.36
C SER A 69 -2.00 15.84 -2.19
N ALA A 70 -0.68 15.86 -2.39
CA ALA A 70 0.11 17.08 -2.27
C ALA A 70 -0.08 18.01 -3.47
N TYR A 71 -0.28 17.48 -4.68
CA TYR A 71 -0.32 18.29 -5.89
C TYR A 71 -1.70 18.91 -6.15
N TYR A 72 -2.76 18.12 -5.98
CA TYR A 72 -4.13 18.56 -6.27
C TYR A 72 -4.82 19.13 -5.03
N PHE A 73 -4.83 18.40 -3.91
CA PHE A 73 -5.64 18.81 -2.76
C PHE A 73 -5.03 19.95 -1.96
N LEU A 74 -3.69 20.00 -1.82
CA LEU A 74 -3.04 21.07 -1.06
C LEU A 74 -3.36 22.47 -1.61
N PRO A 75 -3.13 22.79 -2.90
CA PRO A 75 -3.51 24.10 -3.42
C PRO A 75 -5.02 24.31 -3.39
N PHE A 76 -5.84 23.31 -3.75
CA PHE A 76 -7.29 23.43 -3.75
C PHE A 76 -7.87 23.87 -2.40
N TYR A 77 -7.43 23.26 -1.31
CA TYR A 77 -7.89 23.60 0.04
C TYR A 77 -7.31 24.93 0.56
N ILE A 78 -6.09 25.28 0.15
CA ILE A 78 -5.50 26.59 0.48
C ILE A 78 -6.28 27.74 -0.20
N HIS A 79 -6.70 27.58 -1.46
CA HIS A 79 -7.51 28.58 -2.17
C HIS A 79 -8.90 28.77 -1.53
N GLN A 80 -9.42 27.76 -0.83
CA GLN A 80 -10.66 27.84 -0.06
C GLN A 80 -10.48 28.44 1.36
N GLY A 81 -9.28 28.94 1.68
CA GLY A 81 -8.99 29.60 2.95
C GLY A 81 -8.75 28.65 4.13
N LEU A 82 -8.50 27.36 3.88
CA LEU A 82 -8.16 26.41 4.94
C LEU A 82 -6.69 26.52 5.35
N THR A 83 -6.44 26.34 6.65
CA THR A 83 -5.08 26.40 7.17
C THR A 83 -4.31 25.12 6.84
N ARG A 84 -2.99 25.23 6.65
CA ARG A 84 -2.10 24.08 6.36
C ARG A 84 -2.11 23.02 7.46
N LYS A 85 -2.40 23.43 8.70
CA LYS A 85 -2.53 22.51 9.85
C LYS A 85 -3.77 21.63 9.71
N ASP A 86 -4.88 22.21 9.27
CA ASP A 86 -6.14 21.48 9.06
C ASP A 86 -6.01 20.50 7.87
N TYR A 87 -5.33 20.91 6.80
CA TYR A 87 -5.02 20.00 5.68
C TYR A 87 -4.16 18.81 6.11
N PHE A 88 -3.09 19.04 6.88
CA PHE A 88 -2.21 17.96 7.32
C PHE A 88 -2.96 16.93 8.17
N ILE A 89 -3.75 17.41 9.15
CA ILE A 89 -4.53 16.54 10.04
C ILE A 89 -5.63 15.83 9.25
N GLY A 90 -6.34 16.53 8.36
CA GLY A 90 -7.40 15.95 7.55
C GLY A 90 -6.89 14.91 6.53
N THR A 91 -5.72 15.14 5.94
CA THR A 91 -5.08 14.20 5.01
C THR A 91 -4.62 12.94 5.72
N ALA A 92 -3.97 13.07 6.87
CA ALA A 92 -3.53 11.92 7.67
C ALA A 92 -4.72 11.08 8.17
N LEU A 93 -5.79 11.73 8.66
CA LEU A 93 -6.98 11.03 9.15
C LEU A 93 -7.75 10.33 8.02
N SER A 94 -7.93 11.00 6.87
CA SER A 94 -8.62 10.42 5.72
C SER A 94 -7.89 9.21 5.14
N SER A 95 -6.56 9.30 4.99
CA SER A 95 -5.74 8.20 4.46
C SER A 95 -5.69 6.99 5.38
N PHE A 96 -5.64 7.21 6.69
CA PHE A 96 -5.78 6.13 7.66
C PHE A 96 -7.11 5.40 7.49
N GLY A 97 -8.22 6.13 7.38
CA GLY A 97 -9.54 5.54 7.12
C GLY A 97 -9.59 4.72 5.83
N ILE A 98 -8.99 5.20 4.74
CA ILE A 98 -8.98 4.50 3.44
C ILE A 98 -8.18 3.21 3.52
N SER A 99 -7.06 3.22 4.25
CA SER A 99 -6.25 2.01 4.40
C SER A 99 -7.04 0.89 5.08
N ILE A 100 -7.77 1.22 6.15
CA ILE A 100 -8.64 0.26 6.83
C ILE A 100 -9.75 -0.21 5.88
N ALA A 101 -10.37 0.71 5.14
CA ALA A 101 -11.45 0.37 4.22
C ALA A 101 -11.02 -0.63 3.14
N ILE A 102 -9.84 -0.43 2.52
CA ILE A 102 -9.30 -1.34 1.50
C ILE A 102 -8.96 -2.70 2.12
N ALA A 103 -8.31 -2.73 3.28
CA ALA A 103 -7.95 -3.98 3.95
C ALA A 103 -9.18 -4.79 4.37
N VAL A 104 -10.21 -4.13 4.92
CA VAL A 104 -11.50 -4.76 5.26
C VAL A 104 -12.17 -5.33 4.02
N PHE A 105 -12.23 -4.56 2.93
CA PHE A 105 -12.80 -5.03 1.67
C PHE A 105 -12.08 -6.26 1.12
N ALA A 106 -10.74 -6.24 1.10
CA ALA A 106 -9.93 -7.38 0.65
C ALA A 106 -10.13 -8.62 1.52
N SER A 107 -10.24 -8.43 2.84
CA SER A 107 -10.49 -9.52 3.80
C SER A 107 -11.88 -10.13 3.59
N ILE A 108 -12.92 -9.31 3.38
CA ILE A 108 -14.27 -9.78 3.10
C ILE A 108 -14.30 -10.60 1.80
N LEU A 109 -13.65 -10.11 0.74
CA LEU A 109 -13.65 -10.80 -0.55
C LEU A 109 -12.92 -12.14 -0.48
N THR A 110 -11.80 -12.19 0.25
CA THR A 110 -11.06 -13.45 0.51
C THR A 110 -11.89 -14.43 1.33
N GLY A 111 -12.66 -13.92 2.31
CA GLY A 111 -13.60 -14.75 3.07
C GLY A 111 -14.69 -15.37 2.20
N ILE A 112 -15.26 -14.59 1.27
CA ILE A 112 -16.24 -15.06 0.29
C ILE A 112 -15.62 -16.13 -0.62
N GLU A 113 -14.39 -15.91 -1.08
CA GLU A 113 -13.63 -16.86 -1.89
C GLU A 113 -13.45 -18.22 -1.19
N TYR A 114 -12.99 -18.22 0.06
CA TYR A 114 -12.83 -19.47 0.80
C TYR A 114 -14.16 -20.23 0.97
N VAL A 115 -15.26 -19.50 1.20
CA VAL A 115 -16.60 -20.09 1.30
C VAL A 115 -17.04 -20.71 -0.02
N THR A 116 -16.85 -20.03 -1.15
CA THR A 116 -17.23 -20.57 -2.46
C THR A 116 -16.42 -21.82 -2.78
N LEU A 117 -15.11 -21.83 -2.56
CA LEU A 117 -14.27 -22.98 -2.88
C LEU A 117 -14.56 -24.21 -2.03
N LYS A 118 -14.88 -24.01 -0.74
CA LYS A 118 -15.34 -25.08 0.14
C LYS A 118 -16.68 -25.68 -0.32
N LEU A 119 -17.59 -24.86 -0.86
CA LEU A 119 -18.88 -25.32 -1.39
C LEU A 119 -18.74 -26.13 -2.70
N PHE A 120 -17.77 -25.78 -3.56
CA PHE A 120 -17.56 -26.42 -4.85
C PHE A 120 -16.61 -27.63 -4.82
N SER A 121 -16.12 -28.05 -3.64
CA SER A 121 -15.17 -29.16 -3.46
C SER A 121 -13.89 -29.03 -4.31
N LEU A 122 -13.52 -27.79 -4.67
CA LEU A 122 -12.35 -27.47 -5.49
C LEU A 122 -11.14 -27.17 -4.60
N SER A 123 -10.93 -27.98 -3.56
CA SER A 123 -9.93 -27.75 -2.51
C SER A 123 -8.47 -27.89 -2.97
N HIS A 124 -8.25 -28.29 -4.22
CA HIS A 124 -6.91 -28.54 -4.76
C HIS A 124 -6.26 -27.31 -5.41
N VAL A 125 -6.96 -26.16 -5.49
CA VAL A 125 -6.51 -24.97 -6.23
C VAL A 125 -5.92 -23.88 -5.33
N LEU A 126 -6.13 -23.93 -4.01
CA LEU A 126 -5.67 -22.90 -3.06
C LEU A 126 -4.63 -23.45 -2.10
N ASN A 127 -3.41 -22.94 -2.23
CA ASN A 127 -2.37 -23.07 -1.21
C ASN A 127 -2.21 -21.68 -0.56
N SER A 128 -2.45 -21.58 0.75
CA SER A 128 -2.40 -20.31 1.52
C SER A 128 -0.99 -19.76 1.69
N SER A 129 0.02 -20.53 1.29
CA SER A 129 1.35 -20.03 0.98
C SER A 129 1.44 -19.82 -0.52
N MET A 130 1.75 -18.59 -0.94
CA MET A 130 2.33 -18.35 -2.26
C MET A 130 3.64 -19.14 -2.35
N GLU A 131 3.55 -20.43 -2.68
CA GLU A 131 4.63 -21.13 -3.32
C GLU A 131 4.74 -20.48 -4.69
N ASN A 132 5.92 -19.90 -4.96
CA ASN A 132 6.24 -19.21 -6.20
C ASN A 132 5.56 -19.91 -7.36
N SER A 133 4.52 -19.30 -7.93
CA SER A 133 3.86 -19.84 -9.11
C SER A 133 4.85 -19.62 -10.26
N LEU A 134 5.88 -20.45 -10.30
CA LEU A 134 6.83 -20.52 -11.38
C LEU A 134 5.98 -20.85 -12.60
N ILE A 135 5.87 -19.90 -13.53
CA ILE A 135 5.53 -20.23 -14.90
C ILE A 135 6.75 -21.00 -15.40
N GLU A 136 6.81 -22.30 -15.09
CA GLU A 136 7.86 -23.19 -15.56
C GLU A 136 7.58 -23.44 -17.04
N ASN A 137 8.20 -22.63 -17.90
CA ASN A 137 8.26 -22.92 -19.32
C ASN A 137 9.15 -24.16 -19.49
N ALA A 138 8.71 -25.14 -20.28
CA ALA A 138 9.38 -26.42 -20.51
C ALA A 138 10.85 -26.31 -21.00
N ASN A 139 11.32 -25.12 -21.35
CA ASN A 139 12.74 -24.80 -21.50
C ASN A 139 13.26 -24.00 -20.28
N LYS A 140 13.98 -24.72 -19.41
CA LYS A 140 14.67 -24.37 -18.15
C LYS A 140 15.57 -23.10 -18.09
N ASN A 141 15.37 -22.09 -18.93
CA ASN A 141 16.30 -20.95 -19.03
C ASN A 141 15.73 -19.61 -18.56
N ILE A 142 14.43 -19.49 -18.29
CA ILE A 142 13.84 -18.24 -17.79
C ILE A 142 12.72 -18.54 -16.78
N SER A 143 13.06 -18.52 -15.50
CA SER A 143 12.09 -18.48 -14.40
C SER A 143 11.80 -17.00 -14.07
N ILE A 144 10.69 -16.47 -14.57
CA ILE A 144 10.23 -15.13 -14.16
C ILE A 144 9.26 -15.32 -13.00
N ASP A 145 9.74 -15.14 -11.77
CA ASP A 145 8.89 -15.02 -10.60
C ASP A 145 8.25 -13.62 -10.58
N LEU A 146 7.32 -13.40 -11.51
CA LEU A 146 6.57 -12.15 -11.67
C LEU A 146 5.76 -11.82 -10.40
N THR A 147 5.38 -12.86 -9.67
CA THR A 147 4.54 -12.78 -8.48
C THR A 147 5.36 -12.40 -7.25
N GLY A 148 6.51 -13.03 -7.03
CA GLY A 148 7.47 -12.64 -5.99
C GLY A 148 8.10 -11.26 -6.24
N MET A 149 8.46 -10.95 -7.50
CA MET A 149 9.10 -9.68 -7.85
C MET A 149 8.14 -8.46 -7.82
N MET A 150 6.85 -8.62 -8.12
CA MET A 150 5.89 -7.50 -8.10
C MET A 150 5.07 -7.39 -6.80
N PHE A 151 4.97 -8.46 -6.01
CA PHE A 151 4.05 -8.56 -4.85
C PHE A 151 4.73 -9.03 -3.55
N GLY A 152 6.07 -8.92 -3.46
CA GLY A 152 6.95 -9.46 -2.40
C GLY A 152 6.72 -8.95 -0.97
N GLY A 153 5.54 -9.17 -0.40
CA GLY A 153 5.25 -8.97 1.03
C GLY A 153 4.25 -9.97 1.60
N SER A 154 3.94 -11.02 0.83
CA SER A 154 2.89 -12.01 1.13
C SER A 154 3.30 -13.06 2.17
N LYS A 155 4.60 -13.23 2.50
CA LYS A 155 5.02 -14.23 3.51
C LYS A 155 4.41 -14.01 4.90
N PHE A 156 3.98 -12.79 5.23
CA PHE A 156 3.38 -12.46 6.53
C PHE A 156 1.85 -12.30 6.49
N ILE A 157 1.24 -12.38 5.31
CA ILE A 157 -0.22 -12.36 5.14
C ILE A 157 -0.67 -13.81 4.91
N ASP A 158 -0.24 -14.72 5.79
CA ASP A 158 -0.85 -16.04 5.88
C ASP A 158 -2.16 -15.86 6.67
N VAL A 159 -3.29 -16.22 6.06
CA VAL A 159 -4.63 -16.11 6.63
C VAL A 159 -4.84 -17.11 7.79
N GLY A 160 -3.83 -17.93 8.13
CA GLY A 160 -3.94 -19.05 9.06
C GLY A 160 -3.89 -18.75 10.57
N SER A 161 -3.24 -17.70 11.07
CA SER A 161 -3.00 -17.58 12.54
C SER A 161 -3.91 -16.60 13.28
N ASN A 162 -4.24 -15.42 12.72
CA ASN A 162 -5.16 -14.43 13.29
C ASN A 162 -5.62 -13.38 12.24
N LEU A 163 -6.89 -13.39 11.84
CA LEU A 163 -7.46 -12.41 10.89
C LEU A 163 -7.17 -10.96 11.28
N ALA A 164 -7.24 -10.64 12.58
CA ALA A 164 -6.99 -9.30 13.09
C ALA A 164 -5.55 -8.83 12.84
N VAL A 165 -4.55 -9.73 12.97
CA VAL A 165 -3.13 -9.42 12.73
C VAL A 165 -2.89 -9.19 11.25
N THR A 166 -3.47 -10.03 10.40
CA THR A 166 -3.41 -9.90 8.94
C THR A 166 -4.01 -8.58 8.47
N LEU A 167 -5.21 -8.24 8.97
CA LEU A 167 -5.90 -6.99 8.65
C LEU A 167 -5.13 -5.75 9.10
N LEU A 168 -4.59 -5.78 10.33
CA LEU A 168 -3.77 -4.68 10.85
C LEU A 168 -2.49 -4.50 10.04
N THR A 169 -1.77 -5.58 9.76
CA THR A 169 -0.50 -5.54 9.02
C THR A 169 -0.72 -5.06 7.58
N TYR A 170 -1.79 -5.52 6.92
CA TYR A 170 -2.20 -5.02 5.62
C TYR A 170 -2.46 -3.51 5.68
N SER A 171 -3.35 -3.06 6.59
CA SER A 171 -3.77 -1.66 6.71
C SER A 171 -2.59 -0.73 6.98
N ILE A 172 -1.72 -1.10 7.92
CA ILE A 172 -0.54 -0.32 8.30
C ILE A 172 0.44 -0.23 7.12
N SER A 173 0.69 -1.33 6.42
CA SER A 173 1.61 -1.34 5.29
C SER A 173 1.12 -0.42 4.17
N ILE A 174 -0.11 -0.59 3.68
CA ILE A 174 -0.62 0.26 2.60
C ILE A 174 -0.72 1.74 3.02
N PHE A 175 -0.93 2.01 4.32
CA PHE A 175 -0.88 3.36 4.87
C PHE A 175 0.53 3.96 4.81
N ILE A 176 1.58 3.17 5.08
CA ILE A 176 2.97 3.60 4.90
C ILE A 176 3.22 3.97 3.43
N PHE A 177 2.78 3.16 2.48
CA PHE A 177 2.91 3.47 1.04
C PHE A 177 2.20 4.78 0.66
N TYR A 178 1.04 5.04 1.25
CA TYR A 178 0.36 6.33 1.11
C TYR A 178 1.22 7.48 1.63
N LEU A 179 1.81 7.34 2.82
CA LEU A 179 2.67 8.37 3.41
C LEU A 179 3.93 8.61 2.59
N ILE A 180 4.53 7.55 2.03
CA ILE A 180 5.67 7.63 1.12
C ILE A 180 5.28 8.41 -0.14
N GLY A 181 4.13 8.09 -0.74
CA GLY A 181 3.59 8.86 -1.87
C GLY A 181 3.36 10.33 -1.51
N TRP A 182 2.80 10.60 -0.33
CA TRP A 182 2.57 11.95 0.16
C TRP A 182 3.89 12.71 0.37
N LEU A 183 4.91 12.05 0.90
CA LEU A 183 6.26 12.60 1.08
C LEU A 183 6.86 13.03 -0.27
N ILE A 184 6.75 12.18 -1.31
CA ILE A 184 7.21 12.51 -2.67
C ILE A 184 6.45 13.74 -3.18
N GLY A 185 5.12 13.72 -3.09
CA GLY A 185 4.29 14.81 -3.61
C GLY A 185 4.60 16.16 -2.96
N VAL A 186 4.78 16.19 -1.63
CA VAL A 186 5.13 17.42 -0.91
C VAL A 186 6.56 17.87 -1.23
N GLY A 187 7.49 16.95 -1.40
CA GLY A 187 8.87 17.23 -1.80
C GLY A 187 8.94 17.96 -3.15
N TYR A 188 8.24 17.42 -4.16
CA TYR A 188 8.12 18.04 -5.49
C TYR A 188 7.40 19.37 -5.46
N TYR A 189 6.29 19.47 -4.71
CA TYR A 189 5.51 20.71 -4.62
C TYR A 189 6.35 21.87 -4.05
N ARG A 190 7.20 21.60 -3.06
CA ARG A 190 7.97 22.64 -2.39
C ARG A 190 9.23 23.04 -3.14
N PHE A 191 10.05 22.08 -3.54
CA PHE A 191 11.41 22.36 -4.03
C PHE A 191 11.53 22.28 -5.55
N GLY A 192 10.43 22.03 -6.26
CA GLY A 192 10.41 21.89 -7.71
C GLY A 192 11.09 20.59 -8.17
N TRP A 193 11.43 20.53 -9.46
CA TRP A 193 11.84 19.30 -10.12
C TRP A 193 13.20 18.76 -9.66
N ILE A 194 14.22 19.63 -9.53
CA ILE A 194 15.61 19.21 -9.26
C ILE A 194 15.75 18.55 -7.89
N VAL A 195 15.23 19.19 -6.84
CA VAL A 195 15.31 18.64 -5.48
C VAL A 195 14.24 17.56 -5.26
N GLY A 196 13.15 17.58 -6.03
CA GLY A 196 12.14 16.52 -6.05
C GLY A 196 12.73 15.14 -6.33
N PHE A 197 13.75 15.04 -7.21
CA PHE A 197 14.45 13.77 -7.43
C PHE A 197 15.10 13.19 -6.18
N GLY A 198 15.63 14.04 -5.29
CA GLY A 198 16.18 13.58 -4.00
C GLY A 198 15.11 12.94 -3.10
N PHE A 199 13.86 13.40 -3.19
CA PHE A 199 12.74 12.79 -2.48
C PHE A 199 12.33 11.44 -3.04
N ILE A 200 12.61 11.14 -4.31
CA ILE A 200 12.40 9.79 -4.83
C ILE A 200 13.38 8.82 -4.18
N LEU A 201 14.66 9.20 -4.06
CA LEU A 201 15.67 8.38 -3.41
C LEU A 201 15.35 8.13 -1.93
N ILE A 202 14.92 9.17 -1.20
CA ILE A 202 14.53 9.00 0.22
C ILE A 202 13.32 8.06 0.34
N SER A 203 12.37 8.15 -0.58
CA SER A 203 11.20 7.29 -0.60
C SER A 203 11.53 5.84 -0.93
N LEU A 204 12.48 5.61 -1.84
CA LEU A 204 12.98 4.27 -2.13
C LEU A 204 13.60 3.63 -0.88
N LEU A 205 14.34 4.42 -0.09
CA LEU A 205 14.90 3.97 1.19
C LEU A 205 13.79 3.58 2.18
N PHE A 206 12.71 4.37 2.27
CA PHE A 206 11.56 4.01 3.11
C PHE A 206 10.84 2.75 2.64
N ILE A 207 10.71 2.55 1.33
CA ILE A 207 10.15 1.31 0.76
C ILE A 207 11.06 0.14 1.17
N ALA A 208 12.37 0.24 0.99
CA ALA A 208 13.32 -0.81 1.39
C ALA A 208 13.26 -1.12 2.89
N CYS A 209 13.15 -0.10 3.76
CA CYS A 209 12.93 -0.31 5.19
C CYS A 209 11.60 -1.01 5.48
N THR A 210 10.55 -0.70 4.72
CA THR A 210 9.23 -1.33 4.89
C THR A 210 9.28 -2.82 4.51
N GLU A 211 9.92 -3.15 3.38
CA GLU A 211 10.14 -4.54 2.97
C GLU A 211 11.04 -5.31 3.97
N PHE A 212 12.11 -4.68 4.45
CA PHE A 212 12.96 -5.25 5.48
C PHE A 212 12.19 -5.55 6.79
N LEU A 213 11.34 -4.62 7.24
CA LEU A 213 10.47 -4.81 8.41
C LEU A 213 9.42 -5.90 8.20
N LEU A 214 8.91 -6.00 6.97
CA LEU A 214 8.01 -7.06 6.52
C LEU A 214 8.74 -8.39 6.31
N GLY A 215 10.04 -8.51 6.56
CA GLY A 215 10.80 -9.75 6.41
C GLY A 215 10.69 -10.37 5.01
N SER A 216 10.34 -9.59 3.99
CA SER A 216 10.29 -10.06 2.61
C SER A 216 11.70 -10.24 2.07
N GLU A 217 11.88 -11.27 1.24
CA GLU A 217 13.05 -11.33 0.37
C GLU A 217 13.02 -10.07 -0.48
N LEU A 218 14.07 -9.25 -0.38
CA LEU A 218 14.20 -8.06 -1.21
C LEU A 218 13.94 -8.48 -2.67
N GLY A 219 13.22 -7.66 -3.43
CA GLY A 219 13.07 -7.91 -4.86
C GLY A 219 14.45 -8.11 -5.50
N GLU A 220 14.55 -9.06 -6.42
CA GLU A 220 15.82 -9.56 -6.98
C GLU A 220 16.81 -8.54 -7.59
N PRO A 221 16.50 -7.24 -7.88
CA PRO A 221 17.57 -6.28 -8.15
C PRO A 221 18.34 -5.76 -6.92
N LEU A 222 17.81 -5.92 -5.69
CA LEU A 222 18.43 -5.39 -4.46
C LEU A 222 19.09 -6.47 -3.60
N THR A 223 18.73 -7.74 -3.76
CA THR A 223 19.37 -8.89 -3.07
C THR A 223 20.82 -9.10 -3.50
N THR A 224 21.12 -8.80 -4.76
CA THR A 224 22.48 -8.84 -5.32
C THR A 224 23.38 -7.73 -4.79
N LEU A 225 22.80 -6.57 -4.42
CA LEU A 225 23.52 -5.42 -3.86
C LEU A 225 23.62 -5.47 -2.33
N LEU A 226 22.63 -6.07 -1.65
CA LEU A 226 22.58 -6.19 -0.19
C LEU A 226 22.03 -7.57 0.20
N PRO A 227 22.89 -8.59 0.42
CA PRO A 227 22.47 -9.93 0.82
C PRO A 227 22.13 -9.95 2.31
N PHE A 228 20.94 -9.46 2.66
CA PHE A 228 20.38 -9.66 3.99
C PHE A 228 19.73 -11.03 4.05
N ALA A 229 20.12 -11.85 5.04
CA ALA A 229 19.45 -13.13 5.30
C ALA A 229 17.99 -12.88 5.72
N PRO A 230 17.03 -13.73 5.31
CA PRO A 230 15.64 -13.63 5.76
C PRO A 230 15.59 -13.89 7.27
N THR A 231 15.57 -12.81 8.05
CA THR A 231 15.38 -12.89 9.50
C THR A 231 13.90 -12.96 9.78
N THR A 232 13.47 -14.03 10.44
CA THR A 232 12.12 -14.15 11.00
C THR A 232 11.98 -13.16 12.16
N ILE A 233 11.59 -11.93 11.85
CA ILE A 233 11.32 -10.89 12.84
C ILE A 233 9.99 -11.26 13.54
N PRO A 234 9.93 -11.23 14.89
CA PRO A 234 8.69 -11.52 15.59
C PRO A 234 7.61 -10.49 15.23
N VAL A 235 6.35 -10.94 15.08
CA VAL A 235 5.20 -10.12 14.64
C VAL A 235 5.06 -8.81 15.43
N PHE A 236 5.27 -8.86 16.75
CA PHE A 236 5.22 -7.66 17.60
C PHE A 236 6.31 -6.62 17.24
N ALA A 237 7.52 -7.08 16.90
CA ALA A 237 8.59 -6.17 16.49
C ALA A 237 8.30 -5.53 15.14
N THR A 238 7.69 -6.25 14.20
CA THR A 238 7.24 -5.70 12.91
C THR A 238 6.20 -4.60 13.09
N ILE A 239 5.17 -4.84 13.90
CA ILE A 239 4.10 -3.85 14.15
C ILE A 239 4.68 -2.59 14.81
N VAL A 240 5.54 -2.75 15.82
CA VAL A 240 6.19 -1.61 16.50
C VAL A 240 7.09 -0.85 15.54
N GLY A 241 7.90 -1.56 14.73
CA GLY A 241 8.79 -0.95 13.74
C GLY A 241 8.02 -0.14 12.69
N MET A 242 6.91 -0.67 12.18
CA MET A 242 6.02 0.05 11.27
C MET A 242 5.41 1.31 11.90
N PHE A 243 4.99 1.22 13.16
CA PHE A 243 4.43 2.38 13.86
C PHE A 243 5.46 3.50 14.04
N VAL A 244 6.70 3.14 14.40
CA VAL A 244 7.83 4.09 14.49
C VAL A 244 8.08 4.74 13.13
N LEU A 245 8.06 3.95 12.05
CA LEU A 245 8.27 4.43 10.69
C LEU A 245 7.16 5.40 10.25
N ILE A 246 5.91 5.12 10.57
CA ILE A 246 4.76 6.03 10.34
C ILE A 246 4.97 7.37 11.03
N VAL A 247 5.31 7.35 12.32
CA VAL A 247 5.52 8.58 13.11
C VAL A 247 6.67 9.38 12.52
N PHE A 248 7.75 8.71 12.12
CA PHE A 248 8.91 9.34 11.51
C PHE A 248 8.59 9.99 10.15
N ILE A 249 7.88 9.30 9.26
CA ILE A 249 7.46 9.88 7.98
C ILE A 249 6.52 11.07 8.21
N LEU A 250 5.50 10.94 9.09
CA LEU A 250 4.60 12.04 9.42
C LEU A 250 5.34 13.25 9.99
N TRP A 251 6.37 13.02 10.80
CA TRP A 251 7.22 14.07 11.33
C TRP A 251 7.99 14.80 10.22
N ILE A 252 8.59 14.07 9.28
CA ILE A 252 9.26 14.65 8.11
C ILE A 252 8.27 15.45 7.26
N ILE A 253 7.09 14.89 6.94
CA ILE A 253 6.06 15.59 6.16
C ILE A 253 5.65 16.88 6.88
N ARG A 254 5.44 16.83 8.19
CA ARG A 254 5.08 18.02 8.99
C ARG A 254 6.17 19.08 8.95
N LEU A 255 7.45 18.70 9.05
CA LEU A 255 8.59 19.63 8.94
C LEU A 255 8.59 20.35 7.60
N ILE A 256 8.32 19.61 6.51
CA ILE A 256 8.31 20.16 5.16
C ILE A 256 7.08 21.06 4.96
N THR A 257 5.88 20.60 5.33
CA THR A 257 4.62 21.36 5.15
C THR A 257 4.60 22.66 5.96
N ARG A 258 5.27 22.69 7.13
CA ARG A 258 5.36 23.89 7.97
C ARG A 258 6.06 25.06 7.28
N SER A 259 6.98 24.80 6.36
CA SER A 259 7.90 25.79 5.78
C SER A 259 7.66 26.10 4.30
N ILE A 260 6.50 25.71 3.74
CA ILE A 260 6.17 26.01 2.34
C ILE A 260 5.80 27.49 2.17
N THR A 261 6.42 28.21 1.25
CA THR A 261 5.88 29.50 0.77
C THR A 261 4.94 29.20 -0.39
N ILE A 262 3.66 29.56 -0.27
CA ILE A 262 2.67 29.30 -1.32
C ILE A 262 3.03 30.17 -2.53
N LYS A 263 3.36 29.55 -3.66
CA LYS A 263 3.38 30.27 -4.93
C LYS A 263 1.92 30.49 -5.34
N MET A 264 1.46 31.74 -5.27
CA MET A 264 0.24 32.13 -5.97
C MET A 264 0.60 32.17 -7.46
N PHE A 265 0.17 31.15 -8.19
CA PHE A 265 0.15 31.18 -9.65
C PHE A 265 -1.21 31.72 -10.09
#